data_AF-A0A7W9IIC2-F1
#
_entry.id   AF-A0A7W9IIC2-F1
#
_cell.length_a   1.000
_cell.length_b   1.000
_cell.length_c   1.000
_cell.angle_alpha   90.00
_cell.angle_beta   90.00
_cell.angle_gamma   90.00
#
_symmetry.space_group_name_H-M   'P 1'
#
loop_
_entity.id
_entity.type
_entity.pdbx_description
1 polymer ?
#
loop_
_entity_poly.entity_id
_entity_poly.type
_entity_poly.pdbx_seq_one_letter_code
_entity_poly.pdbx_strand_id
1 'polypeptide(L)'
;MLLPAGLSSTDEEQWVRRMLDRLAAKEQRRRPSDDDLLGRAVELSARYLGGRARPSSVRWVENQQHRWGSCTPDHGTIRISTRLRGMPSWVVDYVIMHELVHLLVPSHGPRFWALVEKYPKAERARGFLEGFSTAANGAAEEW
;
A
#
# COMPACT_ATOMS: atom_id res chain seq x y z
N MET A 1 15.50 -22.84 2.13
CA MET A 1 15.54 -22.38 0.72
C MET A 1 16.68 -23.14 0.06
N LEU A 2 16.41 -24.03 -0.90
CA LEU A 2 17.43 -24.86 -1.55
C LEU A 2 17.90 -24.21 -2.86
N LEU A 3 19.19 -23.94 -2.96
CA LEU A 3 19.86 -23.67 -4.24
C LEU A 3 20.11 -25.01 -4.96
N PRO A 4 19.87 -25.13 -6.28
CA PRO A 4 20.32 -26.27 -7.04
C PRO A 4 21.85 -26.33 -7.03
N ALA A 5 22.45 -27.45 -6.61
CA ALA A 5 23.90 -27.59 -6.57
C ALA A 5 24.49 -27.58 -8.00
N GLY A 6 25.50 -26.73 -8.24
CA GLY A 6 26.32 -26.76 -9.45
C GLY A 6 26.16 -25.60 -10.45
N LEU A 7 25.50 -24.49 -10.09
CA LEU A 7 25.43 -23.29 -10.93
C LEU A 7 26.72 -22.46 -10.81
N SER A 8 27.22 -21.94 -11.93
CA SER A 8 28.27 -20.90 -11.87
C SER A 8 27.71 -19.63 -11.23
N SER A 9 28.56 -18.74 -10.70
CA SER A 9 28.11 -17.48 -10.10
C SER A 9 27.22 -16.65 -11.03
N THR A 10 27.50 -16.67 -12.34
CA THR A 10 26.69 -16.02 -13.37
C THR A 10 25.32 -16.67 -13.55
N ASP A 11 25.23 -18.00 -13.45
CA ASP A 11 23.97 -18.73 -13.56
C ASP A 11 23.09 -18.54 -12.31
N GLU A 12 23.72 -18.43 -11.14
CA GLU A 12 23.05 -18.10 -9.88
C GLU A 12 22.42 -16.69 -9.95
N GLU A 13 23.17 -15.68 -10.39
CA GLU A 13 22.65 -14.32 -10.56
C GLU A 13 21.47 -14.26 -11.53
N GLN A 14 21.57 -14.94 -12.67
CA GLN A 14 20.48 -15.02 -13.64
C GLN A 14 19.26 -15.76 -13.10
N TRP A 15 19.46 -16.81 -12.30
CA TRP A 15 18.38 -17.55 -11.67
C TRP A 15 17.66 -16.73 -10.61
N VAL A 16 18.42 -16.04 -9.75
CA VAL A 16 17.87 -15.11 -8.74
C VAL A 16 17.06 -14.02 -9.42
N ARG A 17 17.59 -13.40 -10.49
CA ARG A 17 16.88 -12.35 -11.23
C ARG A 17 15.57 -12.84 -11.84
N ARG A 18 15.57 -14.01 -12.50
CA ARG A 18 14.35 -14.64 -13.02
C ARG A 18 13.32 -14.96 -11.93
N MET A 19 13.78 -15.37 -10.74
CA MET A 19 12.89 -15.61 -9.61
C MET A 19 12.28 -14.30 -9.08
N LEU A 20 13.07 -13.24 -8.95
CA LEU A 20 12.60 -11.92 -8.54
C LEU A 20 11.55 -11.36 -9.53
N ASP A 21 11.79 -11.50 -10.83
CA ASP A 21 10.85 -11.07 -11.87
C ASP A 21 9.53 -11.85 -11.79
N ARG A 22 9.58 -13.17 -11.56
CA ARG A 22 8.38 -13.98 -11.35
C ARG A 22 7.60 -13.56 -10.12
N LEU A 23 8.28 -13.25 -9.01
CA LEU A 23 7.64 -12.76 -7.79
C LEU A 23 6.99 -11.40 -8.01
N ALA A 24 7.66 -10.48 -8.70
CA ALA A 24 7.11 -9.18 -9.05
C ALA A 24 5.87 -9.31 -9.96
N ALA A 25 5.94 -10.15 -11.00
CA ALA A 25 4.82 -10.41 -11.89
C ALA A 25 3.63 -11.07 -11.16
N LYS A 26 3.91 -11.96 -10.19
CA LYS A 26 2.88 -12.58 -9.35
C LYS A 26 2.19 -11.55 -8.46
N GLU A 27 2.95 -10.64 -7.86
CA GLU A 27 2.41 -9.57 -7.02
C GLU A 27 1.53 -8.62 -7.84
N GLN A 28 1.96 -8.25 -9.06
CA GLN A 28 1.18 -7.42 -9.98
C GLN A 28 -0.14 -8.07 -10.43
N ARG A 29 -0.19 -9.40 -10.51
CA ARG A 29 -1.41 -10.14 -10.87
C ARG A 29 -2.34 -10.39 -9.69
N ARG A 30 -1.88 -10.16 -8.46
CA ARG A 30 -2.71 -10.36 -7.27
C ARG A 30 -3.86 -9.34 -7.29
N ARG A 31 -5.07 -9.83 -7.04
CA ARG A 31 -6.27 -9.01 -6.86
C ARG A 31 -6.84 -9.30 -5.47
N PRO A 32 -6.39 -8.55 -4.43
CA PRO A 32 -6.90 -8.73 -3.08
C PRO A 32 -8.42 -8.50 -3.04
N SER A 33 -9.13 -9.23 -2.20
CA SER A 33 -10.55 -8.96 -1.90
C SER A 33 -10.70 -7.76 -0.95
N ASP A 34 -11.94 -7.38 -0.65
CA ASP A 34 -12.24 -6.41 0.42
C ASP A 34 -11.87 -6.98 1.81
N ASP A 35 -12.07 -8.28 2.02
CA ASP A 35 -11.66 -8.96 3.27
C ASP A 35 -10.14 -8.96 3.44
N ASP A 36 -9.38 -9.15 2.35
CA ASP A 36 -7.92 -9.02 2.37
C ASP A 36 -7.49 -7.60 2.78
N LEU A 37 -8.18 -6.57 2.25
CA LEU A 37 -7.92 -5.17 2.62
C LEU A 37 -8.21 -4.90 4.09
N LEU A 38 -9.36 -5.36 4.59
CA LEU A 38 -9.75 -5.18 5.98
C LEU A 38 -8.77 -5.89 6.92
N GLY A 39 -8.44 -7.15 6.63
CA GLY A 39 -7.45 -7.92 7.39
C GLY A 39 -6.09 -7.21 7.41
N ARG A 40 -5.64 -6.69 6.27
CA ARG A 40 -4.40 -5.94 6.18
C ARG A 40 -4.43 -4.64 6.99
N ALA A 41 -5.55 -3.90 6.94
CA ALA A 41 -5.71 -2.68 7.71
C ALA A 41 -5.67 -2.94 9.23
N VAL A 42 -6.30 -4.01 9.70
CA VAL A 42 -6.25 -4.44 11.09
C VAL A 42 -4.81 -4.76 11.51
N GLU A 43 -4.06 -5.49 10.67
CA GLU A 43 -2.65 -5.81 10.94
C GLU A 43 -1.78 -4.55 11.03
N LEU A 44 -1.91 -3.63 10.06
CA LEU A 44 -1.16 -2.38 10.04
C LEU A 44 -1.48 -1.51 11.26
N SER A 45 -2.76 -1.41 11.63
CA SER A 45 -3.18 -0.69 12.83
C SER A 45 -2.59 -1.29 14.09
N ALA A 46 -2.66 -2.61 14.25
CA ALA A 46 -2.06 -3.31 15.39
C ALA A 46 -0.56 -3.04 15.49
N ARG A 47 0.15 -3.19 14.37
CA ARG A 47 1.61 -3.10 14.32
C ARG A 47 2.16 -1.68 14.49
N TYR A 48 1.53 -0.68 13.88
CA TYR A 48 2.09 0.67 13.79
C TYR A 48 1.30 1.72 14.57
N LEU A 49 0.02 1.48 14.86
CA LEU A 49 -0.86 2.43 15.54
C LEU A 49 -1.29 1.96 16.94
N GLY A 50 -0.86 0.77 17.37
CA GLY A 50 -1.23 0.17 18.65
C GLY A 50 -2.68 -0.32 18.69
N GLY A 51 -3.26 -0.67 17.54
CA GLY A 51 -4.62 -1.19 17.42
C GLY A 51 -5.73 -0.16 17.70
N ARG A 52 -5.39 1.13 17.73
CA ARG A 52 -6.33 2.23 18.02
C ARG A 52 -7.18 2.63 16.83
N ALA A 53 -6.64 2.56 15.61
CA ALA A 53 -7.39 2.82 14.39
C ALA A 53 -8.16 1.55 13.99
N ARG A 54 -9.47 1.51 14.20
CA ARG A 54 -10.30 0.32 13.98
C ARG A 54 -11.33 0.60 12.89
N PRO A 55 -11.02 0.29 11.61
CA PRO A 55 -11.99 0.49 10.55
C PRO A 55 -13.14 -0.51 10.68
N SER A 56 -14.36 -0.06 10.38
CA SER A 56 -15.54 -0.91 10.28
C SER A 56 -15.58 -1.65 8.94
N SER A 57 -15.02 -1.05 7.88
CA SER A 57 -14.85 -1.68 6.57
C SER A 57 -13.74 -1.01 5.78
N VAL A 58 -13.11 -1.78 4.89
CA VAL A 58 -12.14 -1.30 3.91
C VAL A 58 -12.51 -1.92 2.57
N ARG A 59 -12.78 -1.11 1.54
CA ARG A 59 -13.29 -1.62 0.25
C ARG A 59 -12.57 -1.06 -0.95
N TRP A 60 -12.42 -1.88 -1.98
CA TRP A 60 -12.03 -1.42 -3.31
C TRP A 60 -13.15 -0.63 -3.97
N VAL A 61 -12.83 0.50 -4.60
CA VAL A 61 -13.81 1.34 -5.31
C VAL A 61 -13.23 1.89 -6.61
N GLU A 62 -14.06 1.99 -7.65
CA GLU A 62 -13.65 2.45 -8.99
C GLU A 62 -13.80 3.97 -9.17
N ASN A 63 -14.66 4.61 -8.38
CA ASN A 63 -15.01 6.02 -8.56
C ASN A 63 -14.07 7.00 -7.83
N GLN A 64 -12.86 6.58 -7.45
CA GLN A 64 -11.81 7.43 -6.88
C GLN A 64 -10.85 7.89 -7.99
N GLN A 65 -11.23 8.95 -8.70
CA GLN A 65 -10.51 9.43 -9.89
C GLN A 65 -9.31 10.32 -9.58
N HIS A 66 -9.32 11.01 -8.44
CA HIS A 66 -8.31 12.01 -8.07
C HIS A 66 -7.59 11.71 -6.76
N ARG A 67 -7.92 10.58 -6.12
CA ARG A 67 -7.39 10.17 -4.81
C ARG A 67 -7.08 8.68 -4.81
N TRP A 68 -6.07 8.31 -4.03
CA TRP A 68 -5.68 6.91 -3.83
C TRP A 68 -6.58 6.19 -2.81
N GLY A 69 -7.10 6.93 -1.84
CA GLY A 69 -7.99 6.44 -0.80
C GLY A 69 -8.88 7.54 -0.25
N SER A 70 -9.79 7.17 0.64
CA SER A 70 -10.55 8.11 1.47
C SER A 70 -11.08 7.41 2.71
N CYS A 71 -11.27 8.18 3.78
CA CYS A 71 -11.80 7.72 5.05
C CYS A 71 -13.05 8.53 5.45
N THR A 72 -14.06 7.87 6.01
CA THR A 72 -15.18 8.53 6.70
C THR A 72 -15.09 8.20 8.18
N PRO A 73 -14.44 9.05 9.00
CA PRO A 73 -14.10 8.72 10.39
C PRO A 73 -15.31 8.36 11.25
N ASP A 74 -16.42 9.10 11.12
CA ASP A 74 -17.63 8.89 11.91
C ASP A 74 -18.24 7.49 11.75
N HIS A 75 -18.04 6.88 10.59
CA HIS A 75 -18.51 5.52 10.29
C HIS A 75 -17.38 4.49 10.30
N GLY A 76 -16.12 4.92 10.46
CA GLY A 76 -14.94 4.06 10.37
C GLY A 76 -14.75 3.39 9.01
N THR A 77 -15.32 3.92 7.94
CA THR A 77 -15.27 3.29 6.61
C THR A 77 -14.10 3.84 5.80
N ILE A 78 -13.38 2.94 5.13
CA ILE A 78 -12.25 3.29 4.26
C ILE A 78 -12.53 2.78 2.85
N ARG A 79 -12.24 3.62 1.85
CA ARG A 79 -12.35 3.30 0.43
C ARG A 79 -10.96 3.40 -0.19
N ILE A 80 -10.58 2.40 -0.97
CA ILE A 80 -9.27 2.29 -1.63
C ILE A 80 -9.50 2.22 -3.14
N SER A 81 -8.81 3.07 -3.90
CA SER A 81 -8.98 3.13 -5.36
C SER A 81 -8.52 1.83 -6.04
N THR A 82 -9.32 1.28 -6.95
CA THR A 82 -8.94 0.11 -7.76
C THR A 82 -7.73 0.37 -8.65
N ARG A 83 -7.36 1.63 -8.87
CA ARG A 83 -6.13 2.04 -9.57
C ARG A 83 -4.87 1.49 -8.90
N LEU A 84 -4.92 1.19 -7.60
CA LEU A 84 -3.81 0.57 -6.86
C LEU A 84 -3.70 -0.95 -7.10
N ARG A 85 -4.66 -1.58 -7.78
CA ARG A 85 -4.59 -3.02 -8.08
C ARG A 85 -3.42 -3.29 -9.03
N GLY A 86 -2.56 -4.22 -8.64
CA GLY A 86 -1.34 -4.54 -9.37
C GLY A 86 -0.15 -3.62 -9.04
N MET A 87 -0.34 -2.60 -8.20
CA MET A 87 0.79 -1.92 -7.58
C MET A 87 1.42 -2.80 -6.51
N PRO A 88 2.71 -2.57 -6.16
CA PRO A 88 3.35 -3.31 -5.09
C PRO A 88 2.57 -3.21 -3.77
N SER A 89 2.47 -4.30 -3.02
CA SER A 89 1.73 -4.34 -1.73
C SER A 89 2.14 -3.25 -0.76
N TRP A 90 3.42 -2.88 -0.74
CA TRP A 90 3.91 -1.82 0.15
C TRP A 90 3.39 -0.41 -0.19
N VAL A 91 2.93 -0.19 -1.42
CA VAL A 91 2.24 1.04 -1.85
C VAL A 91 0.79 1.00 -1.37
N VAL A 92 0.11 -0.14 -1.54
CA VAL A 92 -1.26 -0.34 -1.04
C VAL A 92 -1.32 -0.18 0.48
N ASP A 93 -0.36 -0.78 1.20
CA ASP A 93 -0.21 -0.65 2.65
C ASP A 93 -0.05 0.80 3.10
N TYR A 94 0.69 1.60 2.33
CA TYR A 94 0.88 3.00 2.63
C TYR A 94 -0.45 3.78 2.53
N VAL A 95 -1.24 3.54 1.48
CA VAL A 95 -2.57 4.16 1.33
C VAL A 95 -3.48 3.72 2.47
N ILE A 96 -3.52 2.43 2.80
CA ILE A 96 -4.31 1.94 3.95
C ILE A 96 -3.85 2.61 5.25
N MET A 97 -2.54 2.74 5.48
CA MET A 97 -1.98 3.41 6.65
C MET A 97 -2.40 4.89 6.70
N HIS A 98 -2.40 5.58 5.57
CA HIS A 98 -2.86 6.96 5.46
C HIS A 98 -4.32 7.10 5.93
N GLU A 99 -5.22 6.28 5.39
CA GLU A 99 -6.65 6.31 5.74
C GLU A 99 -6.93 5.87 7.18
N LEU A 100 -6.14 4.93 7.72
CA LEU A 100 -6.21 4.53 9.13
C LEU A 100 -5.83 5.69 10.06
N VAL A 101 -4.84 6.52 9.69
CA VAL A 101 -4.46 7.67 10.50
C VAL A 101 -5.56 8.72 10.51
N HIS A 102 -6.35 8.86 9.44
CA HIS A 102 -7.53 9.74 9.43
C HIS A 102 -8.60 9.37 10.47
N LEU A 103 -8.67 8.10 10.90
CA LEU A 103 -9.54 7.70 12.03
C LEU A 103 -9.10 8.30 13.38
N LEU A 104 -7.84 8.76 13.49
CA LEU A 104 -7.24 9.26 14.71
C LEU A 104 -6.92 10.77 14.65
N VAL A 105 -6.66 11.29 13.45
CA VAL A 105 -6.24 12.66 13.19
C VAL A 105 -6.88 13.14 11.88
N PRO A 106 -7.84 14.07 11.91
CA PRO A 106 -8.58 14.47 10.71
C PRO A 106 -7.75 15.15 9.64
N SER A 107 -6.78 15.99 10.03
CA SER A 107 -6.00 16.84 9.12
C SER A 107 -4.54 16.40 9.02
N HIS A 108 -3.92 16.63 7.85
CA HIS A 108 -2.52 16.28 7.52
C HIS A 108 -1.46 17.15 8.21
N GLY A 109 -1.65 17.51 9.48
CA GLY A 109 -0.68 18.25 10.28
C GLY A 109 0.51 17.40 10.75
N PRO A 110 1.44 17.97 11.55
CA PRO A 110 2.62 17.25 12.03
C PRO A 110 2.31 15.93 12.76
N ARG A 111 1.22 15.91 13.56
CA ARG A 111 0.78 14.70 14.27
C ARG A 111 0.33 13.59 13.31
N PHE A 112 -0.30 13.95 12.19
CA PHE A 112 -0.72 13.00 11.18
C PHE A 112 0.51 12.33 10.55
N TRP A 113 1.46 13.14 10.09
CA TRP A 113 2.66 12.63 9.44
C TRP A 113 3.53 11.79 10.39
N ALA A 114 3.66 12.20 11.65
CA ALA A 114 4.34 11.41 12.67
C ALA A 114 3.72 10.01 12.90
N LEU A 115 2.43 9.83 12.62
CA LEU A 115 1.77 8.51 12.69
C LEU A 115 1.95 7.73 11.40
N VAL A 116 1.78 8.36 10.23
CA VAL A 116 1.98 7.72 8.93
C VAL A 116 3.42 7.20 8.79
N GLU A 117 4.41 7.96 9.24
CA GLU A 117 5.83 7.62 9.15
C GLU A 117 6.26 6.47 10.05
N LYS A 118 5.38 5.99 10.94
CA LYS A 118 5.61 4.72 11.65
C LYS A 118 5.62 3.52 10.69
N TYR A 119 5.02 3.65 9.51
CA TYR A 119 5.14 2.65 8.45
C TYR A 119 6.51 2.79 7.74
N PRO A 120 7.40 1.78 7.81
CA PRO A 120 8.80 1.92 7.37
C PRO A 120 9.02 2.27 5.90
N LYS A 121 8.02 2.04 5.03
CA LYS A 121 8.11 2.31 3.59
C LYS A 121 7.31 3.55 3.17
N ALA A 122 6.89 4.39 4.12
CA ALA A 122 6.04 5.54 3.84
C ALA A 122 6.66 6.52 2.83
N GLU A 123 7.93 6.90 3.04
CA GLU A 123 8.63 7.83 2.15
C GLU A 123 8.78 7.25 0.73
N ARG A 124 9.26 6.01 0.61
CA ARG A 124 9.32 5.29 -0.68
C ARG A 124 7.96 5.18 -1.38
N ALA A 125 6.87 4.94 -0.64
CA ALA A 125 5.51 4.84 -1.18
C ALA A 125 4.98 6.18 -1.69
N ARG A 126 5.24 7.27 -0.95
CA ARG A 126 4.94 8.64 -1.41
C ARG A 126 5.61 8.92 -2.76
N GLY A 127 6.93 8.69 -2.86
CA GLY A 127 7.66 8.93 -4.11
C GLY A 127 7.20 8.05 -5.27
N PHE A 128 6.81 6.80 -5.01
CA PHE A 128 6.24 5.93 -6.05
C PHE A 128 4.92 6.48 -6.59
N LEU A 129 4.00 6.88 -5.71
CA LEU A 129 2.69 7.39 -6.09
C LEU A 129 2.79 8.75 -6.79
N GLU A 130 3.70 9.61 -6.35
CA GLU A 130 4.01 10.87 -7.03
C GLU A 130 4.50 10.63 -8.45
N GLY A 131 5.53 9.79 -8.63
CA GLY A 131 6.05 9.45 -9.95
C GLY A 131 5.00 8.80 -10.86
N PHE A 132 4.14 7.93 -10.32
CA PHE A 132 3.04 7.33 -11.07
C PHE A 132 2.00 8.40 -11.49
N SER A 133 1.63 9.31 -10.59
CA SER A 133 0.66 10.38 -10.86
C SER A 133 1.17 11.34 -11.94
N THR A 134 2.45 11.75 -11.86
CA THR A 134 3.09 12.61 -12.86
C THR A 134 3.10 11.95 -14.24
N ALA A 135 3.44 10.66 -14.31
CA ALA A 135 3.47 9.92 -15.57
C ALA A 135 2.08 9.67 -16.17
N ALA A 136 1.06 9.49 -15.33
CA ALA A 136 -0.31 9.17 -15.77
C ALA A 136 -1.13 10.40 -16.17
N ASN A 137 -1.04 11.50 -15.41
CA ASN A 137 -2.02 12.59 -15.47
C ASN A 137 -1.40 14.01 -15.51
N GLY A 138 -0.10 14.18 -15.34
CA GLY A 138 0.56 15.51 -15.35
C GLY A 138 0.19 16.44 -14.18
N ALA A 139 -0.59 15.97 -13.20
CA ALA A 139 -1.00 16.71 -12.00
C ALA A 139 -0.71 15.91 -10.73
N ALA A 140 -0.45 16.61 -9.62
CA ALA A 140 -0.26 15.99 -8.31
C ALA A 140 -1.62 15.47 -7.79
N GLU A 141 -1.66 14.20 -7.36
CA GLU A 141 -2.87 13.64 -6.77
C GLU A 141 -3.08 14.10 -5.32
N GLU A 142 -4.35 14.29 -4.97
CA GLU A 142 -4.76 14.75 -3.64
C GLU A 142 -4.98 13.56 -2.70
N TRP A 143 -4.74 13.82 -1.42
CA TRP A 143 -5.07 12.94 -0.30
C TRP A 143 -6.33 13.45 0.40
#